data_AF-W6ZJY2-F1
#
_entry.id   AF-W6ZJY2-F1
#
_cell.length_a   1.000
_cell.length_b   1.000
_cell.length_c   1.000
_cell.angle_alpha   90.00
_cell.angle_beta   90.00
_cell.angle_gamma   90.00
#
_symmetry.space_group_name_H-M   'P 1'
#
loop_
_entity.id
_entity.type
_entity.pdbx_description
1 polymer ?
#
loop_
_entity_poly.entity_id
_entity_poly.type
_entity_poly.pdbx_seq_one_letter_code
_entity_poly.pdbx_strand_id
1 'polypeptide(L)'
;MSDPDVTQQLDSISHRLITNTRLAHAPKKPQDTQLTATIADLHVHPTIEALLHILNHDLPSAHFLVRHMQAPPAVEGMLLHGILHRAEGDFNNARAWLSDVSDACEGYQPKHKDEGQKLDPEVAKQVGGNEQISGSLVEFVYGTEDAGSLVDAVEAFRRQKQGQRGEEEEREIEGRIRGEAEKVMEWCRRKYGSGVWKDATRAWVKNSEEISEISGSMVSGGKGYREF
;
A
#
# COMPACT_ATOMS: atom_id res chain seq x y z
N MET A 1 22.57 -2.26 -11.26
CA MET A 1 22.68 -3.59 -11.90
C MET A 1 21.78 -4.52 -11.12
N SER A 2 20.73 -5.03 -11.74
CA SER A 2 19.82 -6.02 -11.13
C SER A 2 20.58 -7.30 -10.84
N ASP A 3 20.48 -7.81 -9.62
CA ASP A 3 20.97 -9.15 -9.28
C ASP A 3 19.96 -10.16 -9.84
N PRO A 4 20.32 -10.96 -10.86
CA PRO A 4 19.37 -11.82 -11.56
C PRO A 4 18.73 -12.87 -10.65
N ASP A 5 19.41 -13.30 -9.58
CA ASP A 5 18.87 -14.27 -8.63
C ASP A 5 17.75 -13.63 -7.78
N VAL A 6 17.97 -12.41 -7.28
CA VAL A 6 16.96 -11.67 -6.49
C VAL A 6 15.73 -11.34 -7.32
N THR A 7 15.90 -10.92 -8.58
CA THR A 7 14.75 -10.64 -9.46
C THR A 7 13.93 -11.91 -9.73
N GLN A 8 14.59 -13.05 -9.97
CA GLN A 8 13.90 -14.32 -10.18
C GLN A 8 13.17 -14.79 -8.90
N GLN A 9 13.79 -14.62 -7.73
CA GLN A 9 13.15 -14.94 -6.45
C GLN A 9 11.96 -14.03 -6.17
N LEU A 10 12.09 -12.72 -6.42
CA LEU A 10 10.98 -11.77 -6.31
C LEU A 10 9.81 -12.17 -7.22
N ASP A 11 10.08 -12.55 -8.47
CA ASP A 11 9.05 -13.03 -9.40
C ASP A 11 8.33 -14.27 -8.87
N SER A 12 9.09 -15.27 -8.42
CA SER A 12 8.53 -16.51 -7.88
C SER A 12 7.69 -16.25 -6.63
N ILE A 13 8.20 -15.45 -5.68
CA ILE A 13 7.52 -15.15 -4.42
C ILE A 13 6.28 -14.30 -4.67
N SER A 14 6.40 -13.23 -5.46
CA SER A 14 5.25 -12.36 -5.77
C SER A 14 4.15 -13.12 -6.51
N HIS A 15 4.49 -13.93 -7.52
CA HIS A 15 3.50 -14.75 -8.22
C HIS A 15 2.80 -15.73 -7.27
N ARG A 16 3.56 -16.43 -6.42
CA ARG A 16 3.00 -17.37 -5.42
C ARG A 16 2.06 -16.65 -4.45
N LEU A 17 2.47 -15.52 -3.90
CA LEU A 17 1.70 -14.79 -2.88
C LEU A 17 0.45 -14.12 -3.48
N ILE A 18 0.58 -13.48 -4.64
CA ILE A 18 -0.57 -12.88 -5.35
C ILE A 18 -1.59 -13.98 -5.70
N THR A 19 -1.15 -15.13 -6.22
CA THR A 19 -2.10 -16.18 -6.63
C THR A 19 -2.90 -16.75 -5.45
N ASN A 20 -2.30 -16.82 -4.26
CA ASN A 20 -2.84 -17.53 -3.11
C ASN A 20 -3.31 -16.63 -1.95
N THR A 21 -3.15 -15.32 -2.06
CA THR A 21 -3.59 -14.38 -1.01
C THR A 21 -5.10 -14.52 -0.77
N ARG A 22 -5.51 -14.42 0.50
CA ARG A 22 -6.90 -14.47 0.91
C ARG A 22 -7.19 -13.41 1.99
N LEU A 23 -7.48 -12.20 1.55
CA LEU A 23 -7.64 -11.02 2.43
C LEU A 23 -9.08 -10.51 2.49
N ALA A 24 -10.05 -11.21 1.89
CA ALA A 24 -11.47 -10.99 2.17
C ALA A 24 -11.81 -11.26 3.65
N HIS A 25 -10.97 -12.03 4.35
CA HIS A 25 -11.00 -12.23 5.79
C HIS A 25 -9.77 -11.65 6.48
N ALA A 26 -9.94 -11.24 7.75
CA ALA A 26 -8.84 -10.69 8.53
C ALA A 26 -7.81 -11.79 8.82
N PRO A 27 -6.54 -11.61 8.43
CA PRO A 27 -5.50 -12.57 8.76
C PRO A 27 -5.20 -12.55 10.25
N LYS A 28 -4.86 -13.73 10.80
CA LYS A 28 -4.46 -13.86 12.22
C LYS A 28 -2.96 -14.11 12.39
N LYS A 29 -2.31 -14.61 11.35
CA LYS A 29 -0.90 -14.99 11.31
C LYS A 29 -0.44 -15.07 9.85
N PRO A 30 0.88 -15.05 9.60
CA PRO A 30 1.41 -15.28 8.26
C PRO A 30 0.92 -16.60 7.66
N GLN A 31 0.72 -16.63 6.34
CA GLN A 31 0.42 -17.84 5.59
C GLN A 31 1.61 -18.80 5.64
N ASP A 32 2.82 -18.26 5.45
CA ASP A 32 4.08 -19.00 5.50
C ASP A 32 5.11 -18.22 6.32
N THR A 33 5.42 -18.71 7.52
CA THR A 33 6.38 -18.05 8.42
C THR A 33 7.82 -18.16 7.94
N GLN A 34 8.15 -19.12 7.07
CA GLN A 34 9.49 -19.21 6.48
C GLN A 34 9.68 -18.16 5.38
N LEU A 35 8.60 -17.78 4.70
CA LEU A 35 8.65 -16.69 3.72
C LEU A 35 8.89 -15.32 4.35
N THR A 36 8.51 -15.08 5.62
CA THR A 36 8.78 -13.78 6.28
C THR A 36 10.27 -13.41 6.24
N ALA A 37 11.16 -14.31 6.63
CA ALA A 37 12.60 -14.05 6.59
C ALA A 37 13.11 -13.94 5.14
N THR A 38 12.60 -14.79 4.26
CA THR A 38 12.98 -14.79 2.84
C THR A 38 12.62 -13.46 2.16
N ILE A 39 11.44 -12.91 2.46
CA ILE A 39 10.97 -11.62 1.92
C ILE A 39 11.92 -10.49 2.35
N ALA A 40 12.28 -10.44 3.63
CA ALA A 40 13.22 -9.43 4.15
C ALA A 40 14.61 -9.58 3.50
N ASP A 41 15.08 -10.81 3.29
CA ASP A 41 16.37 -11.11 2.67
C ASP A 41 16.43 -10.77 1.16
N LEU A 42 15.31 -10.46 0.50
CA LEU A 42 15.32 -9.95 -0.88
C LEU A 42 15.97 -8.57 -0.99
N HIS A 43 15.98 -7.79 0.10
CA HIS A 43 16.49 -6.41 0.13
C HIS A 43 15.94 -5.54 -1.00
N VAL A 44 14.66 -5.74 -1.37
CA VAL A 44 13.99 -4.92 -2.39
C VAL A 44 13.56 -3.56 -1.79
N HIS A 45 12.96 -2.69 -2.60
CA HIS A 45 12.42 -1.44 -2.08
C HIS A 45 11.41 -1.70 -0.94
N PRO A 46 11.43 -0.95 0.18
CA PRO A 46 10.55 -1.22 1.34
C PRO A 46 9.06 -1.28 1.02
N THR A 47 8.60 -0.54 0.02
CA THR A 47 7.22 -0.63 -0.48
C THR A 47 6.91 -2.02 -1.08
N ILE A 48 7.83 -2.57 -1.87
CA ILE A 48 7.68 -3.90 -2.47
C ILE A 48 7.69 -4.95 -1.35
N GLU A 49 8.63 -4.83 -0.41
CA GLU A 49 8.73 -5.70 0.77
C GLU A 49 7.43 -5.68 1.60
N ALA A 50 6.89 -4.50 1.89
CA ALA A 50 5.63 -4.33 2.61
C ALA A 50 4.45 -5.00 1.90
N LEU A 51 4.34 -4.87 0.58
CA LEU A 51 3.30 -5.55 -0.20
C LEU A 51 3.43 -7.08 -0.10
N LEU A 52 4.65 -7.61 -0.19
CA LEU A 52 4.88 -9.06 -0.02
C LEU A 52 4.48 -9.53 1.38
N HIS A 53 4.80 -8.78 2.44
CA HIS A 53 4.35 -9.12 3.80
C HIS A 53 2.82 -9.08 3.93
N ILE A 54 2.13 -8.08 3.36
CA ILE A 54 0.65 -8.03 3.34
C ILE A 54 0.08 -9.29 2.68
N LEU A 55 0.60 -9.66 1.51
CA LEU A 55 0.13 -10.85 0.77
C LEU A 55 0.48 -12.16 1.48
N ASN A 56 1.58 -12.20 2.23
CA ASN A 56 1.90 -13.32 3.13
C ASN A 56 1.11 -13.27 4.45
N HIS A 57 0.17 -12.34 4.63
CA HIS A 57 -0.62 -12.15 5.85
C HIS A 57 0.23 -11.78 7.09
N ASP A 58 1.45 -11.30 6.87
CA ASP A 58 2.40 -10.87 7.90
C ASP A 58 2.25 -9.37 8.17
N LEU A 59 1.09 -9.01 8.72
CA LEU A 59 0.73 -7.62 8.94
C LEU A 59 1.66 -6.88 9.92
N PRO A 60 2.24 -7.49 10.98
CA PRO A 60 3.20 -6.81 11.84
C PRO A 60 4.44 -6.32 11.08
N SER A 61 5.03 -7.16 10.22
CA SER A 61 6.18 -6.78 9.39
C SER A 61 5.80 -5.69 8.39
N ALA A 62 4.63 -5.80 7.77
CA ALA A 62 4.12 -4.77 6.87
C ALA A 62 3.97 -3.43 7.59
N HIS A 63 3.28 -3.39 8.74
CA HIS A 63 3.09 -2.20 9.59
C HIS A 63 4.41 -1.52 9.93
N PHE A 64 5.40 -2.32 10.34
CA PHE A 64 6.74 -1.81 10.65
C PHE A 64 7.38 -1.06 9.48
N LEU A 65 7.13 -1.48 8.24
CA LEU A 65 7.65 -0.81 7.05
C LEU A 65 6.83 0.43 6.69
N VAL A 66 5.51 0.29 6.56
CA VAL A 66 4.64 1.38 6.07
C VAL A 66 4.54 2.57 7.02
N ARG A 67 4.79 2.39 8.32
CA ARG A 67 4.90 3.51 9.27
C ARG A 67 6.03 4.50 8.97
N HIS A 68 7.00 4.13 8.13
CA HIS A 68 8.07 5.03 7.68
C HIS A 68 7.80 5.66 6.30
N MET A 69 6.60 5.43 5.75
CA MET A 69 6.14 5.90 4.42
C MET A 69 4.73 6.49 4.53
N GLN A 70 4.54 7.40 5.48
CA GLN A 70 3.23 7.92 5.91
C GLN A 70 2.80 9.22 5.21
N ALA A 71 3.66 9.81 4.39
CA ALA A 71 3.43 11.12 3.78
C ALA A 71 3.99 11.17 2.35
N PRO A 72 3.50 12.10 1.51
CA PRO A 72 4.13 12.41 0.23
C PRO A 72 5.63 12.72 0.42
N PRO A 73 6.49 12.29 -0.52
CA PRO A 73 6.16 11.69 -1.81
C PRO A 73 5.89 10.17 -1.80
N ALA A 74 5.90 9.51 -0.63
CA ALA A 74 5.79 8.05 -0.51
C ALA A 74 4.35 7.51 -0.61
N VAL A 75 3.62 7.93 -1.65
CA VAL A 75 2.19 7.60 -1.86
C VAL A 75 1.92 6.11 -2.03
N GLU A 76 2.89 5.34 -2.52
CA GLU A 76 2.77 3.88 -2.59
C GLU A 76 2.75 3.25 -1.19
N GLY A 77 3.56 3.76 -0.26
CA GLY A 77 3.52 3.31 1.14
C GLY A 77 2.23 3.72 1.84
N MET A 78 1.73 4.92 1.56
CA MET A 78 0.42 5.38 2.03
C MET A 78 -0.73 4.50 1.51
N LEU A 79 -0.68 4.11 0.23
CA LEU A 79 -1.64 3.19 -0.37
C LEU A 79 -1.60 1.81 0.32
N LEU A 80 -0.39 1.29 0.56
CA LEU A 80 -0.22 0.03 1.28
C LEU A 80 -0.72 0.10 2.72
N HIS A 81 -0.63 1.26 3.40
CA HIS A 81 -1.29 1.46 4.69
C HIS A 81 -2.81 1.29 4.60
N GLY A 82 -3.44 1.86 3.58
CA GLY A 82 -4.88 1.69 3.33
C GLY A 82 -5.26 0.23 3.09
N ILE A 83 -4.48 -0.47 2.25
CA ILE A 83 -4.64 -1.91 1.97
C ILE A 83 -4.46 -2.75 3.23
N LEU A 84 -3.45 -2.43 4.05
CA LEU A 84 -3.16 -3.10 5.30
C LEU A 84 -4.34 -2.97 6.27
N HIS A 85 -4.83 -1.76 6.52
CA HIS A 85 -5.96 -1.55 7.43
C HIS A 85 -7.26 -2.19 6.92
N ARG A 86 -7.46 -2.24 5.59
CA ARG A 86 -8.56 -3.03 5.00
C ARG A 86 -8.41 -4.51 5.33
N ALA A 87 -7.20 -5.06 5.23
CA ALA A 87 -6.93 -6.44 5.61
C ALA A 87 -7.26 -6.69 7.10
N GLU A 88 -6.87 -5.80 8.00
CA GLU A 88 -7.17 -5.86 9.44
C GLU A 88 -8.66 -5.76 9.76
N GLY A 89 -9.42 -5.05 8.91
CA GLY A 89 -10.82 -4.71 9.15
C GLY A 89 -11.02 -3.36 9.81
N ASP A 90 -9.98 -2.52 9.89
CA ASP A 90 -10.10 -1.11 10.23
C ASP A 90 -10.47 -0.30 8.99
N PHE A 91 -11.73 -0.42 8.59
CA PHE A 91 -12.22 0.14 7.34
C PHE A 91 -12.25 1.68 7.34
N ASN A 92 -12.37 2.31 8.50
CA ASN A 92 -12.35 3.77 8.59
C ASN A 92 -10.95 4.31 8.30
N ASN A 93 -9.92 3.71 8.91
CA ASN A 93 -8.54 4.08 8.59
C ASN A 93 -8.15 3.71 7.17
N ALA A 94 -8.62 2.57 6.66
CA ALA A 94 -8.40 2.21 5.25
C ALA A 94 -8.89 3.31 4.30
N ARG A 95 -10.12 3.80 4.47
CA ARG A 95 -10.67 4.89 3.65
C ARG A 95 -9.91 6.20 3.82
N ALA A 96 -9.53 6.54 5.05
CA ALA A 96 -8.76 7.77 5.31
C ALA A 96 -7.41 7.76 4.57
N TRP A 97 -6.69 6.64 4.57
CA TRP A 97 -5.45 6.49 3.82
C TRP A 97 -5.66 6.58 2.31
N LEU A 98 -6.69 5.92 1.77
CA LEU A 98 -6.99 5.99 0.34
C LEU A 98 -7.37 7.42 -0.11
N SER A 99 -8.12 8.15 0.72
CA SER A 99 -8.42 9.56 0.48
C SER A 99 -7.15 10.41 0.45
N ASP A 100 -6.25 10.23 1.42
CA ASP A 100 -4.97 10.95 1.47
C ASP A 100 -4.11 10.68 0.23
N VAL A 101 -4.11 9.44 -0.28
CA VAL A 101 -3.39 9.09 -1.52
C VAL A 101 -3.99 9.80 -2.72
N SER A 102 -5.32 9.83 -2.84
CA SER A 102 -6.02 10.56 -3.92
C SER A 102 -5.70 12.05 -3.87
N ASP A 103 -5.75 12.66 -2.70
CA ASP A 103 -5.44 14.08 -2.51
C ASP A 103 -4.00 14.39 -2.92
N ALA A 104 -3.04 13.56 -2.50
CA ALA A 104 -1.64 13.70 -2.89
C ALA A 104 -1.45 13.55 -4.42
N CYS A 105 -2.14 12.59 -5.04
CA CYS A 105 -2.11 12.37 -6.49
C CYS A 105 -2.68 13.55 -7.29
N GLU A 106 -3.63 14.30 -6.72
CA GLU A 106 -4.15 15.56 -7.25
C GLU A 106 -3.26 16.78 -6.93
N GLY A 107 -2.12 16.56 -6.27
CA GLY A 107 -1.14 17.57 -5.90
C GLY A 107 -1.51 18.37 -4.66
N TYR A 108 -2.49 17.93 -3.86
CA TYR A 108 -2.85 18.56 -2.59
C TYR A 108 -2.08 17.95 -1.42
N GLN A 109 -1.85 18.75 -0.37
CA GLN A 109 -1.40 18.21 0.90
C GLN A 109 -2.55 17.44 1.54
N PRO A 110 -2.39 16.14 1.85
CA PRO A 110 -3.41 15.37 2.54
C PRO A 110 -3.88 16.07 3.82
N LYS A 111 -5.17 15.96 4.15
CA LYS A 111 -5.87 16.68 5.25
C LYS A 111 -6.00 18.20 5.12
N HIS A 112 -5.29 18.84 4.19
CA HIS A 112 -5.34 20.29 3.97
C HIS A 112 -5.90 20.67 2.59
N LYS A 113 -6.52 19.71 1.89
CA LYS A 113 -7.17 19.93 0.59
C LYS A 113 -8.31 20.95 0.67
N ASP A 114 -9.14 20.89 1.71
CA ASP A 114 -10.24 21.85 1.92
C ASP A 114 -9.75 23.28 2.17
N GLU A 115 -8.51 23.41 2.66
CA GLU A 115 -7.81 24.70 2.83
C GLU A 115 -7.11 25.14 1.53
N GLY A 116 -7.14 24.32 0.48
CA GLY A 116 -6.51 24.57 -0.81
C GLY A 116 -4.99 24.39 -0.82
N GLN A 117 -4.41 23.78 0.22
CA GLN A 117 -2.95 23.64 0.32
C GLN A 117 -2.40 22.64 -0.69
N LYS A 118 -1.41 23.07 -1.47
CA LYS A 118 -0.75 22.27 -2.51
C LYS A 118 0.58 21.69 -2.00
N LEU A 119 0.95 20.52 -2.53
CA LEU A 119 2.28 19.96 -2.34
C LEU A 119 3.32 20.89 -2.98
N ASP A 120 4.53 20.89 -2.39
CA ASP A 120 5.69 21.48 -3.05
C ASP A 120 5.85 20.90 -4.48
N PRO A 121 6.20 21.71 -5.49
CA PRO A 121 6.33 21.23 -6.87
C PRO A 121 7.28 20.03 -7.06
N GLU A 122 8.37 19.95 -6.29
CA GLU A 122 9.30 18.82 -6.35
C GLU A 122 8.68 17.55 -5.76
N VAL A 123 7.92 17.69 -4.67
CA VAL A 123 7.18 16.59 -4.05
C VAL A 123 6.06 16.13 -4.98
N ALA A 124 5.27 17.04 -5.55
CA ALA A 124 4.21 16.73 -6.50
C ALA A 124 4.74 15.97 -7.73
N LYS A 125 5.92 16.37 -8.24
CA LYS A 125 6.60 15.67 -9.33
C LYS A 125 7.00 14.24 -8.95
N GLN A 126 7.43 14.01 -7.71
CA GLN A 126 7.78 12.67 -7.22
C GLN A 126 6.56 11.78 -6.96
N VAL A 127 5.45 12.38 -6.51
CA VAL A 127 4.16 11.69 -6.37
C VAL A 127 3.65 11.19 -7.73
N GLY A 128 3.62 12.07 -8.73
CA GLY A 128 3.26 11.71 -10.11
C GLY A 128 4.37 10.96 -10.87
N GLY A 129 5.53 10.74 -10.23
CA GLY A 129 6.73 10.24 -10.88
C GLY A 129 6.69 8.74 -11.13
N ASN A 130 6.17 8.34 -12.29
CA ASN A 130 6.50 7.07 -12.92
C ASN A 130 6.73 7.33 -14.42
N GLU A 131 7.99 7.48 -14.84
CA GLU A 131 8.34 7.89 -16.22
C GLU A 131 7.76 6.98 -17.31
N GLN A 132 7.33 5.77 -16.93
CA GLN A 132 6.83 4.73 -17.84
C GLN A 132 5.32 4.54 -17.77
N ILE A 133 4.59 5.24 -16.90
CA ILE A 133 3.14 5.14 -16.75
C ILE A 133 2.53 6.53 -16.85
N SER A 134 1.55 6.68 -17.76
CA SER A 134 0.69 7.86 -17.80
C SER A 134 -0.40 7.75 -16.75
N GLY A 135 -0.60 8.80 -15.96
CA GLY A 135 -1.65 8.89 -14.94
C GLY A 135 -1.10 8.81 -13.51
N SER A 136 -2.00 8.97 -12.55
CA SER A 136 -1.66 8.84 -11.12
C SER A 136 -1.58 7.37 -10.67
N LEU A 137 -0.99 7.12 -9.50
CA LEU A 137 -0.99 5.79 -8.87
C LEU A 137 -2.43 5.26 -8.72
N VAL A 138 -3.36 6.10 -8.26
CA VAL A 138 -4.77 5.74 -8.05
C VAL A 138 -5.44 5.36 -9.38
N GLU A 139 -5.26 6.18 -10.41
CA GLU A 139 -5.79 5.90 -11.75
C GLU A 139 -5.20 4.62 -12.35
N PHE A 140 -3.91 4.36 -12.15
CA PHE A 140 -3.29 3.12 -12.64
C PHE A 140 -3.88 1.89 -11.94
N VAL A 141 -3.97 1.92 -10.61
CA VAL A 141 -4.42 0.78 -9.79
C VAL A 141 -5.92 0.55 -9.95
N TYR A 142 -6.74 1.59 -9.86
CA TYR A 142 -8.20 1.47 -9.79
C TYR A 142 -8.92 1.86 -11.09
N GLY A 143 -8.23 2.47 -12.06
CA GLY A 143 -8.85 2.96 -13.28
C GLY A 143 -9.87 4.05 -12.96
N THR A 144 -11.11 3.81 -13.36
CA THR A 144 -12.26 4.69 -13.06
C THR A 144 -13.02 4.30 -11.80
N GLU A 145 -12.67 3.19 -11.16
CA GLU A 145 -13.29 2.79 -9.89
C GLU A 145 -12.75 3.65 -8.74
N ASP A 146 -13.62 3.95 -7.78
CA ASP A 146 -13.20 4.54 -6.52
C ASP A 146 -12.39 3.52 -5.70
N ALA A 147 -11.23 3.91 -5.19
CA ALA A 147 -10.36 3.05 -4.40
C ALA A 147 -11.07 2.51 -3.14
N GLY A 148 -11.99 3.30 -2.55
CA GLY A 148 -12.81 2.92 -1.41
C GLY A 148 -13.83 1.82 -1.74
N SER A 149 -14.22 1.63 -3.00
CA SER A 149 -15.20 0.61 -3.39
C SER A 149 -14.77 -0.83 -3.03
N LEU A 150 -13.46 -1.12 -3.03
CA LEU A 150 -12.96 -2.42 -2.60
C LEU A 150 -12.96 -2.54 -1.07
N VAL A 151 -12.73 -1.44 -0.34
CA VAL A 151 -12.90 -1.39 1.11
C VAL A 151 -14.36 -1.67 1.48
N ASP A 152 -15.29 -1.02 0.79
CA ASP A 152 -16.73 -1.17 1.00
C ASP A 152 -17.20 -2.61 0.73
N ALA A 153 -16.69 -3.24 -0.34
CA ALA A 153 -17.01 -4.63 -0.67
C ALA A 153 -16.53 -5.60 0.42
N VAL A 154 -15.28 -5.45 0.88
CA VAL A 154 -14.73 -6.30 1.96
C VAL A 154 -15.50 -6.06 3.27
N GLU A 155 -15.81 -4.81 3.62
CA GLU A 155 -16.58 -4.50 4.81
C GLU A 155 -17.99 -5.11 4.76
N ALA A 156 -18.69 -4.94 3.63
CA ALA A 156 -20.02 -5.49 3.42
C ALA A 156 -20.00 -7.02 3.58
N PHE A 157 -19.07 -7.70 2.91
CA PHE A 157 -18.89 -9.15 3.00
C PHE A 157 -18.60 -9.61 4.44
N ARG A 158 -17.72 -8.90 5.16
CA ARG A 158 -17.39 -9.26 6.56
C ARG A 158 -18.55 -9.00 7.52
N ARG A 159 -19.43 -8.03 7.25
CA ARG A 159 -20.64 -7.75 8.04
C ARG A 159 -21.75 -8.78 7.84
N GLN A 160 -21.75 -9.53 6.73
CA GLN A 160 -22.72 -10.60 6.50
C GLN A 160 -22.59 -11.73 7.54
N LYS A 161 -23.72 -12.37 7.86
CA LYS A 161 -23.72 -13.58 8.69
C LYS A 161 -23.07 -14.73 7.92
N GLN A 162 -22.40 -15.64 8.63
CA GLN A 162 -21.64 -16.73 8.01
C GLN A 162 -22.45 -17.60 7.01
N GLY A 163 -23.75 -17.78 7.24
CA GLY A 163 -24.64 -18.52 6.33
C GLY A 163 -25.19 -17.72 5.14
N GLN A 164 -24.87 -16.44 5.04
CA GLN A 164 -25.24 -15.56 3.92
C GLN A 164 -24.07 -15.25 3.00
N ARG A 165 -22.84 -15.55 3.44
CA ARG A 165 -21.62 -15.34 2.66
C ARG A 165 -21.61 -16.30 1.47
N GLY A 166 -21.70 -15.74 0.28
CA GLY A 166 -21.59 -16.49 -0.96
C GLY A 166 -20.13 -16.75 -1.31
N GLU A 167 -19.79 -17.99 -1.64
CA GLU A 167 -18.43 -18.32 -2.12
C GLU A 167 -18.08 -17.57 -3.41
N GLU A 168 -19.07 -17.24 -4.24
CA GLU A 168 -18.88 -16.48 -5.47
C GLU A 168 -18.50 -15.02 -5.19
N GLU A 169 -19.19 -14.37 -4.25
CA GLU A 169 -18.87 -13.02 -3.79
C GLU A 169 -17.46 -12.98 -3.17
N GLU A 170 -17.11 -13.96 -2.32
CA GLU A 170 -15.75 -14.07 -1.77
C GLU A 170 -14.71 -14.20 -2.89
N ARG A 171 -14.94 -15.07 -3.88
CA ARG A 171 -14.03 -15.25 -5.02
C ARG A 171 -13.88 -13.98 -5.85
N GLU A 172 -14.95 -13.21 -6.04
CA GLU A 172 -14.90 -11.94 -6.75
C GLU A 172 -14.08 -10.90 -6.00
N ILE A 173 -14.32 -10.75 -4.69
CA ILE A 173 -13.56 -9.85 -3.81
C ILE A 173 -12.08 -10.23 -3.81
N GLU A 174 -11.74 -11.50 -3.65
CA GLU A 174 -10.35 -11.97 -3.71
C GLU A 174 -9.74 -11.80 -5.11
N GLY A 175 -10.54 -11.87 -6.18
CA GLY A 175 -10.12 -11.50 -7.53
C GLY A 175 -9.70 -10.03 -7.62
N ARG A 176 -10.52 -9.12 -7.08
CA ARG A 176 -10.23 -7.68 -7.05
C ARG A 176 -9.01 -7.35 -6.19
N ILE A 177 -8.87 -7.99 -5.03
CA ILE A 177 -7.68 -7.85 -4.15
C ILE A 177 -6.40 -8.28 -4.88
N ARG A 178 -6.45 -9.39 -5.62
CA ARG A 178 -5.30 -9.87 -6.39
C ARG A 178 -4.94 -8.93 -7.54
N GLY A 179 -5.94 -8.45 -8.29
CA GLY A 179 -5.73 -7.47 -9.35
C GLY A 179 -5.17 -6.14 -8.84
N GLU A 180 -5.62 -5.67 -7.67
CA GLU A 180 -5.04 -4.50 -7.00
C GLU A 180 -3.55 -4.75 -6.66
N ALA A 181 -3.23 -5.89 -6.05
CA ALA A 181 -1.85 -6.24 -5.70
C ALA A 181 -0.93 -6.38 -6.92
N GLU A 182 -1.42 -6.95 -8.03
CA GLU A 182 -0.68 -7.04 -9.30
C GLU A 182 -0.31 -5.66 -9.83
N LYS A 183 -1.28 -4.73 -9.87
CA LYS A 183 -1.03 -3.38 -10.35
C LYS A 183 -0.11 -2.59 -9.42
N VAL A 184 -0.28 -2.71 -8.10
CA VAL A 184 0.64 -2.04 -7.15
C VAL A 184 2.06 -2.59 -7.31
N MET A 185 2.22 -3.91 -7.44
CA MET A 185 3.51 -4.55 -7.71
C MET A 185 4.13 -4.04 -9.02
N GLU A 186 3.34 -4.00 -10.09
CA GLU A 186 3.79 -3.50 -11.40
C GLU A 186 4.25 -2.04 -11.33
N TRP A 187 3.44 -1.17 -10.71
CA TRP A 187 3.80 0.23 -10.51
C TRP A 187 5.13 0.36 -9.76
N CYS A 188 5.26 -0.33 -8.63
CA CYS A 188 6.46 -0.29 -7.80
C CYS A 188 7.70 -0.81 -8.55
N ARG A 189 7.57 -1.89 -9.32
CA ARG A 189 8.68 -2.41 -10.14
C ARG A 189 9.12 -1.45 -11.22
N ARG A 190 8.20 -0.73 -11.86
CA ARG A 190 8.56 0.29 -12.85
C ARG A 190 9.22 1.51 -12.21
N LYS A 191 8.74 1.93 -11.03
CA LYS A 191 9.27 3.11 -10.32
C LYS A 191 10.60 2.86 -9.63
N TYR A 192 10.75 1.71 -8.96
CA TYR A 192 11.90 1.40 -8.11
C TYR A 192 12.82 0.30 -8.68
N GLY A 193 12.38 -0.41 -9.70
CA GLY A 193 13.07 -1.60 -10.18
C GLY A 193 12.78 -2.85 -9.34
N SER A 194 13.48 -3.93 -9.65
CA SER A 194 13.29 -5.28 -9.06
C SER A 194 14.59 -5.88 -8.52
N GLY A 195 15.64 -5.07 -8.39
CA GLY A 195 16.93 -5.49 -7.88
C GLY A 195 17.12 -5.12 -6.40
N VAL A 196 18.27 -5.55 -5.86
CA VAL A 196 18.68 -5.21 -4.50
C VAL A 196 18.80 -3.69 -4.32
N TRP A 197 18.12 -3.21 -3.29
CA TRP A 197 18.11 -1.83 -2.84
C TRP A 197 19.02 -1.69 -1.61
N LYS A 198 20.32 -1.48 -1.85
CA LYS A 198 21.36 -1.47 -0.79
C LYS A 198 21.23 -0.34 0.24
N ASP A 199 20.55 0.75 -0.09
CA ASP A 199 20.33 1.89 0.82
C ASP A 199 18.85 2.30 0.83
N ALA A 200 18.08 1.66 1.71
CA ALA A 200 16.66 1.94 1.90
C ALA A 200 16.39 3.30 2.60
N THR A 201 17.42 4.02 3.08
CA THR A 201 17.20 5.27 3.83
C THR A 201 16.59 6.39 2.98
N ARG A 202 16.65 6.27 1.65
CA ARG A 202 15.99 7.18 0.69
C ARG A 202 14.52 6.82 0.41
N ALA A 203 14.13 5.57 0.68
CA ALA A 203 12.74 5.14 0.62
C ALA A 203 11.97 5.57 1.86
N TRP A 204 12.67 5.66 2.99
CA TRP A 204 12.14 6.28 4.18
C TRP A 204 12.03 7.77 3.95
N VAL A 205 10.90 8.34 4.34
CA VAL A 205 10.72 9.78 4.26
C VAL A 205 11.61 10.42 5.35
N LYS A 206 12.87 10.68 5.01
CA LYS A 206 13.84 11.33 5.90
C LYS A 206 13.40 12.78 6.05
N ASN A 207 12.94 13.12 7.25
CA ASN A 207 12.58 14.45 7.72
C ASN A 207 13.50 15.56 7.18
N SER A 208 13.13 16.20 6.06
CA SER A 208 13.23 17.66 6.03
C SER A 208 12.28 18.20 7.11
N GLU A 209 12.55 19.38 7.67
CA GLU A 209 11.66 19.97 8.69
C GLU A 209 10.20 19.95 8.22
N GLU A 210 9.98 20.28 6.95
CA GLU A 210 8.66 20.29 6.28
C GLU A 210 8.03 18.89 6.14
N ILE A 211 8.78 17.88 5.72
CA ILE A 211 8.31 16.49 5.68
C ILE A 211 7.98 15.96 7.09
N SER A 212 8.76 16.39 8.08
CA SER A 212 8.53 16.05 9.49
C SER A 212 7.27 16.71 10.01
N GLU A 213 6.97 17.94 9.58
CA GLU A 213 5.75 18.66 9.92
C GLU A 213 4.52 18.02 9.26
N ILE A 214 4.61 17.64 7.97
CA ILE A 214 3.55 16.91 7.26
C ILE A 214 3.34 15.54 7.92
N SER A 215 4.40 14.80 8.21
CA SER A 215 4.29 13.49 8.89
C SER A 215 3.72 13.66 10.30
N GLY A 216 4.16 14.69 11.04
CA GLY A 216 3.67 15.03 12.37
C GLY A 216 2.17 15.36 12.35
N SER A 217 1.70 16.21 11.45
CA SER A 217 0.28 16.55 11.30
C SER A 217 -0.57 15.36 10.82
N MET A 218 0.02 14.45 10.04
CA MET A 218 -0.61 13.20 9.65
C MET A 218 -0.81 12.24 10.82
N VAL A 219 0.05 12.31 11.86
CA VAL A 219 -0.01 11.47 13.07
C VAL A 219 -0.82 12.14 14.21
N SER A 220 -0.70 13.46 14.43
CA SER A 220 -1.19 14.15 15.64
C SER A 220 -2.53 14.88 15.50
N GLY A 221 -3.29 14.64 14.43
CA GLY A 221 -4.58 15.30 14.18
C GLY A 221 -5.64 14.98 15.24
N GLY A 222 -5.81 15.87 16.22
CA GLY A 222 -6.58 15.70 17.46
C GLY A 222 -8.11 15.56 17.38
N LYS A 223 -8.66 14.92 16.34
CA LYS A 223 -10.04 14.41 16.34
C LYS A 223 -10.05 13.01 15.72
N GLY A 224 -9.72 12.07 16.60
CA GLY A 224 -9.88 10.61 16.51
C GLY A 224 -9.90 10.02 15.12
N TYR A 225 -8.76 9.47 14.66
CA TYR A 225 -8.71 8.24 13.86
C TYR A 225 -7.31 7.60 13.81
N ARG A 226 -6.21 8.27 14.21
CA ARG A 226 -4.85 7.69 14.14
C ARG A 226 -4.17 7.63 15.52
N GLU A 227 -4.30 6.48 16.19
CA GLU A 227 -3.32 6.01 17.19
C GLU A 227 -2.66 4.76 16.59
N PHE A 228 -1.34 4.65 16.72
CA PHE A 228 -0.51 3.54 16.23
C PHE A 228 -0.08 2.65 17.40
#